data_AF-A0A7V4XFG7-F1
#
_entry.id   AF-A0A7V4XFG7-F1
#
_cell.length_a   1.000
_cell.length_b   1.000
_cell.length_c   1.000
_cell.angle_alpha   90.00
_cell.angle_beta   90.00
_cell.angle_gamma   90.00
#
_symmetry.space_group_name_H-M   'P 1'
#
loop_
_entity.id
_entity.type
_entity.pdbx_description
1 polymer ?
#
loop_
_entity_poly.entity_id
_entity_poly.type
_entity_poly.pdbx_seq_one_letter_code
_entity_poly.pdbx_strand_id
1 'polypeptide(L)'
;MWRIIFLVFVLMLFFVSIVHAAELGQNISDPALAARSHYVAGESALKSGDILTAIIEWETVLKLKPTSDYTQKRLTEVLTKQTPEVKEAHDRYLTGILLKDQGKLDQAQKELVAALNLQPEAKCVKDQLIEIADREAKERTKTLVNDLNTIVIHGNSTGKTSPQKPSISIDKANSIRLVRPYSSSSLTRPSKDYSPLRILAIDWTPTGEKKYGQLGYVIQGQLRNESSNRFDYVSLTISIYGPPAGHKIDSEVINTEGLAPGKTWDFRGLISIWSDPLPAGNVRKEFQFEVDEIYASRSVIQSPGTAVIVR
;
A
#
# COMPACT_ATOMS: atom_id res chain seq x y z
N MET A 1 -23.37 6.09 55.55
CA MET A 1 -22.21 5.18 55.65
C MET A 1 -22.16 4.16 54.51
N TRP A 2 -23.21 3.38 54.28
CA TRP A 2 -23.22 2.28 53.28
C TRP A 2 -22.96 2.72 51.82
N ARG A 3 -23.43 3.91 51.41
CA ARG A 3 -23.17 4.47 50.07
C ARG A 3 -21.70 4.76 49.77
N ILE A 4 -20.91 5.13 50.78
CA ILE A 4 -19.48 5.42 50.61
C ILE A 4 -18.70 4.12 50.46
N ILE A 5 -19.05 3.10 51.25
CA ILE A 5 -18.44 1.76 51.17
C ILE A 5 -18.69 1.14 49.79
N PHE A 6 -19.92 1.26 49.27
CA PHE A 6 -20.26 0.78 47.93
C PHE A 6 -19.47 1.49 46.82
N LEU A 7 -19.31 2.82 46.92
CA LEU A 7 -18.54 3.59 45.93
C LEU A 7 -17.06 3.21 45.91
N VAL A 8 -16.44 3.03 47.08
CA VAL A 8 -15.02 2.62 47.20
C VAL A 8 -14.81 1.21 46.65
N PHE A 9 -15.76 0.31 46.89
CA PHE A 9 -15.70 -1.06 46.36
C PHE A 9 -15.80 -1.10 44.84
N VAL A 10 -16.72 -0.31 44.25
CA VAL A 10 -16.84 -0.18 42.78
C VAL A 10 -15.58 0.43 42.17
N LEU A 11 -14.99 1.45 42.80
CA LEU A 11 -13.72 2.04 42.36
C LEU A 11 -12.55 1.04 42.43
N MET A 12 -12.46 0.23 43.48
CA MET A 12 -11.43 -0.81 43.58
C MET A 12 -11.59 -1.90 42.49
N LEU A 13 -12.82 -2.33 42.19
CA LEU A 13 -13.06 -3.27 41.09
C LEU A 13 -12.71 -2.67 39.73
N PHE A 14 -12.95 -1.38 39.52
CA PHE A 14 -12.55 -0.67 38.30
C PHE A 14 -11.02 -0.58 38.18
N PHE A 15 -10.30 -0.30 39.28
CA PHE A 15 -8.83 -0.29 39.30
C PHE A 15 -8.23 -1.67 39.04
N VAL A 16 -8.78 -2.76 39.61
CA VAL A 16 -8.30 -4.13 39.35
C VAL A 16 -8.49 -4.53 37.89
N SER A 17 -9.54 -4.04 37.23
CA SER A 17 -9.83 -4.29 35.81
C SER A 17 -8.89 -3.53 34.87
N ILE A 18 -8.50 -2.30 35.22
CA ILE A 18 -7.55 -1.49 34.43
C ILE A 18 -6.13 -2.09 34.51
N VAL A 19 -5.72 -2.62 35.66
CA VAL A 19 -4.39 -3.25 35.83
C VAL A 19 -4.26 -4.55 35.03
N HIS A 20 -5.31 -5.38 34.93
CA HIS A 20 -5.28 -6.61 34.11
C HIS A 20 -5.31 -6.33 32.59
N ALA A 21 -5.92 -5.22 32.15
CA ALA A 21 -5.97 -4.87 30.72
C ALA A 21 -4.61 -4.39 30.19
N ALA A 22 -3.71 -3.90 31.05
CA ALA A 22 -2.38 -3.45 30.66
C ALA A 22 -1.38 -4.60 30.41
N GLU A 23 -1.66 -5.82 30.91
CA GLU A 23 -0.75 -6.97 30.82
C GLU A 23 -1.01 -7.87 29.60
N LEU A 24 -2.18 -7.77 28.96
CA LEU A 24 -2.46 -8.44 27.68
C LEU A 24 -1.84 -7.74 26.46
N GLY A 25 -1.19 -6.59 26.68
CA GLY A 25 -0.41 -5.86 25.68
C GLY A 25 1.08 -6.20 25.70
N GLN A 26 1.52 -7.21 26.45
CA GLN A 26 2.94 -7.59 26.50
C GLN A 26 3.38 -8.28 25.20
N ASN A 27 4.05 -7.48 24.37
CA ASN A 27 5.28 -7.80 23.67
C ASN A 27 5.29 -9.13 22.87
N ILE A 28 4.82 -9.03 21.63
CA ILE A 28 5.16 -9.95 20.52
C ILE A 28 6.67 -9.84 20.16
N SER A 29 7.47 -9.07 20.91
CA SER A 29 8.90 -8.85 20.68
C SER A 29 9.80 -9.88 21.36
N ASP A 30 9.33 -11.12 21.57
CA ASP A 30 10.23 -12.21 21.99
C ASP A 30 11.26 -12.48 20.89
N PRO A 31 12.55 -12.19 21.09
CA PRO A 31 13.58 -12.42 20.08
C PRO A 31 13.69 -13.89 19.69
N ALA A 32 13.34 -14.82 20.59
CA ALA A 32 13.34 -16.24 20.29
C ALA A 32 12.22 -16.63 19.31
N LEU A 33 11.03 -16.04 19.46
CA LEU A 33 9.91 -16.23 18.54
C LEU A 33 10.23 -15.63 17.16
N ALA A 34 10.79 -14.42 17.13
CA ALA A 34 11.23 -13.77 15.89
C ALA A 34 12.31 -14.62 15.18
N ALA A 35 13.34 -15.06 15.92
CA ALA A 35 14.39 -15.94 15.39
C ALA A 35 13.80 -17.25 14.82
N ARG A 36 12.81 -17.84 15.48
CA ARG A 36 12.13 -19.04 14.96
C ARG A 36 11.39 -18.75 13.64
N SER A 37 10.73 -17.61 13.54
CA SER A 37 10.03 -17.19 12.31
C SER A 37 11.01 -17.04 11.13
N HIS A 38 12.09 -16.30 11.33
CA HIS A 38 13.16 -16.14 10.32
C HIS A 38 13.78 -17.48 9.94
N TYR A 39 14.00 -18.38 10.91
CA TYR A 39 14.52 -19.71 10.62
C TYR A 39 13.62 -20.51 9.67
N VAL A 40 12.31 -20.52 9.93
CA VAL A 40 11.31 -21.19 9.08
C VAL A 40 11.22 -20.54 7.70
N ALA A 41 11.29 -19.21 7.63
CA ALA A 41 11.33 -18.47 6.37
C ALA A 41 12.55 -18.87 5.52
N GLY A 42 13.74 -18.95 6.14
CA GLY A 42 14.95 -19.39 5.45
C GLY A 42 14.88 -20.82 4.93
N GLU A 43 14.31 -21.75 5.70
CA GLU A 43 14.08 -23.13 5.24
C GLU A 43 13.09 -23.19 4.06
N SER A 44 12.03 -22.37 4.10
CA SER A 44 11.06 -22.28 3.00
C SER A 44 11.70 -21.72 1.74
N ALA A 45 12.49 -20.65 1.86
CA ALA A 45 13.18 -20.01 0.75
C ALA A 45 14.20 -20.98 0.10
N LEU A 46 14.97 -21.71 0.91
CA LEU A 46 15.89 -22.70 0.37
C LEU A 46 15.16 -23.79 -0.41
N LYS A 47 14.02 -24.28 0.10
CA LYS A 47 13.19 -25.29 -0.59
C LYS A 47 12.63 -24.79 -1.91
N SER A 48 12.33 -23.51 -2.05
CA SER A 48 11.87 -22.91 -3.32
C SER A 48 13.00 -22.54 -4.28
N GLY A 49 14.27 -22.77 -3.90
CA GLY A 49 15.43 -22.36 -4.69
C GLY A 49 15.80 -20.89 -4.55
N ASP A 50 15.16 -20.14 -3.64
CA ASP A 50 15.49 -18.76 -3.33
C ASP A 50 16.65 -18.73 -2.31
N ILE A 51 17.85 -18.98 -2.82
CA ILE A 51 19.06 -19.14 -2.02
C ILE A 51 19.42 -17.83 -1.31
N LEU A 52 19.30 -16.69 -1.99
CA LEU A 52 19.60 -15.38 -1.41
C LEU A 52 18.69 -15.06 -0.22
N THR A 53 17.37 -15.25 -0.35
CA THR A 53 16.46 -15.04 0.78
C THR A 53 16.79 -15.99 1.92
N ALA A 54 17.11 -17.25 1.65
CA ALA A 54 17.50 -18.19 2.71
C ALA A 54 18.71 -17.72 3.53
N ILE A 55 19.75 -17.21 2.86
CA ILE A 55 20.94 -16.64 3.50
C ILE A 55 20.55 -15.47 4.40
N ILE A 56 19.81 -14.49 3.88
CA ILE A 56 19.41 -13.27 4.61
C ILE A 56 18.57 -13.60 5.85
N GLU A 57 17.64 -14.54 5.71
CA GLU A 57 16.78 -14.97 6.82
C GLU A 57 17.61 -15.62 7.94
N TRP A 58 18.53 -16.52 7.60
CA TRP A 58 19.39 -17.16 8.61
C TRP A 58 20.44 -16.22 9.22
N GLU A 59 20.97 -15.26 8.48
CA GLU A 59 21.77 -14.18 9.07
C GLU A 59 20.97 -13.38 10.10
N THR A 60 19.69 -13.14 9.83
CA THR A 60 18.79 -12.47 10.78
C THR A 60 18.56 -13.33 12.03
N VAL A 61 18.42 -14.64 11.88
CA VAL A 61 18.38 -15.57 13.03
C VAL A 61 19.65 -15.45 13.88
N LEU A 62 20.83 -15.39 13.27
CA LEU A 62 22.10 -15.29 14.01
C LEU A 62 22.30 -13.91 14.66
N LYS A 63 21.73 -12.84 14.10
CA LYS A 63 21.66 -11.53 14.79
C LYS A 63 20.80 -11.58 16.05
N LEU A 64 19.68 -12.30 16.00
CA LEU A 64 18.74 -12.43 17.13
C LEU A 64 19.20 -13.48 18.16
N LYS A 65 19.83 -14.56 17.71
CA LYS A 65 20.32 -15.68 18.52
C LYS A 65 21.71 -16.13 18.06
N PRO A 66 22.78 -15.42 18.47
CA PRO A 66 24.14 -15.68 18.01
C PRO A 66 24.68 -17.08 18.33
N THR A 67 24.13 -17.76 19.34
CA THR A 67 24.55 -19.08 19.80
C THR A 67 23.77 -20.24 19.15
N SER A 68 23.08 -20.00 18.03
CA SER A 68 22.33 -21.03 17.31
C SER A 68 23.25 -21.89 16.44
N ASP A 69 23.88 -22.92 17.05
CA ASP A 69 24.75 -23.88 16.34
C ASP A 69 24.08 -24.48 15.09
N TYR A 70 22.79 -24.78 15.20
CA TYR A 70 22.02 -25.36 14.10
C TYR A 70 21.92 -24.38 12.91
N THR A 71 21.60 -23.12 13.16
CA THR A 71 21.49 -22.09 12.10
C THR A 71 22.85 -21.82 11.50
N GLN A 72 23.91 -21.74 12.31
CA GLN A 72 25.27 -21.55 11.84
C GLN A 72 25.69 -22.67 10.88
N LYS A 73 25.39 -23.92 11.23
CA LYS A 73 25.65 -25.08 10.36
C LYS A 73 24.89 -24.97 9.03
N ARG A 74 23.61 -24.60 9.05
CA ARG A 74 22.80 -24.43 7.82
C ARG A 74 23.34 -23.33 6.92
N LEU A 75 23.64 -22.17 7.51
CA LEU A 75 24.21 -21.05 6.77
C LEU A 75 25.57 -21.43 6.15
N THR A 76 26.43 -22.11 6.91
CA THR A 76 27.74 -22.59 6.40
C THR A 76 27.55 -23.57 5.23
N GLU A 77 26.59 -24.48 5.31
CA GLU A 77 26.29 -25.41 4.22
C GLU A 77 25.87 -24.70 2.94
N VAL A 78 25.00 -23.69 3.03
CA VAL A 78 24.55 -22.95 1.85
C VAL A 78 25.65 -22.05 1.29
N LEU A 79 26.39 -21.34 2.16
CA LEU A 79 27.50 -20.47 1.73
C LEU A 79 28.64 -21.23 1.07
N THR A 80 28.89 -22.50 1.43
CA THR A 80 29.91 -23.33 0.79
C THR A 80 29.49 -23.84 -0.60
N LYS A 81 28.19 -23.87 -0.88
CA LYS A 81 27.61 -24.35 -2.16
C LYS A 81 27.12 -23.21 -3.05
N GLN A 82 27.12 -21.97 -2.57
CA GLN A 82 26.59 -20.83 -3.32
C GLN A 82 27.43 -20.55 -4.57
N THR A 83 26.78 -20.07 -5.62
CA THR A 83 27.46 -19.65 -6.83
C THR A 83 28.06 -18.24 -6.68
N PRO A 84 29.01 -17.82 -7.53
CA PRO A 84 29.49 -16.44 -7.55
C PRO A 84 28.38 -15.41 -7.71
N GLU A 85 27.34 -15.72 -8.50
CA GLU A 85 26.18 -14.85 -8.74
C GLU A 85 25.35 -14.64 -7.47
N VAL A 86 25.10 -15.69 -6.69
CA VAL A 86 24.42 -15.59 -5.39
C VAL A 86 25.22 -14.70 -4.43
N LYS A 87 26.55 -14.88 -4.41
CA LYS A 87 27.44 -14.08 -3.57
C LYS A 87 27.42 -12.60 -3.97
N GLU A 88 27.54 -12.30 -5.26
CA GLU A 88 27.45 -10.91 -5.73
C GLU A 88 26.06 -10.31 -5.44
N ALA A 89 24.99 -11.08 -5.61
CA ALA A 89 23.64 -10.63 -5.28
C ALA A 89 23.49 -10.29 -3.79
N HIS A 90 24.12 -11.08 -2.91
CA HIS A 90 24.17 -10.81 -1.46
C HIS A 90 24.91 -9.51 -1.14
N ASP A 91 26.10 -9.29 -1.72
CA ASP A 91 26.87 -8.05 -1.52
C ASP A 91 26.09 -6.81 -2.00
N ARG A 92 25.41 -6.90 -3.15
CA ARG A 92 24.56 -5.83 -3.67
C ARG A 92 23.32 -5.60 -2.83
N TYR A 93 22.69 -6.66 -2.34
CA TYR A 93 21.57 -6.53 -1.40
C TYR A 93 21.99 -5.76 -0.14
N LEU A 94 23.09 -6.15 0.51
CA LEU A 94 23.60 -5.47 1.71
C LEU A 94 23.93 -3.99 1.45
N THR A 95 24.54 -3.69 0.30
CA THR A 95 24.81 -2.31 -0.12
C THR A 95 23.51 -1.53 -0.33
N GLY A 96 22.52 -2.14 -0.97
CA GLY A 96 21.18 -1.57 -1.18
C GLY A 96 20.48 -1.23 0.13
N ILE A 97 20.49 -2.14 1.12
CA ILE A 97 19.93 -1.89 2.46
C ILE A 97 20.63 -0.71 3.13
N LEU A 98 21.98 -0.68 3.11
CA LEU A 98 22.75 0.41 3.71
C LEU A 98 22.40 1.77 3.09
N LEU A 99 22.24 1.83 1.76
CA LEU A 99 21.86 3.05 1.05
C LEU A 99 20.41 3.46 1.36
N LYS A 100 19.50 2.49 1.49
CA LYS A 100 18.09 2.71 1.86
C LYS A 100 17.99 3.34 3.25
N ASP A 101 18.78 2.85 4.20
CA ASP A 101 18.82 3.35 5.58
C ASP A 101 19.41 4.77 5.65
N GLN A 102 20.33 5.10 4.74
CA GLN A 102 20.85 6.47 4.56
C GLN A 102 19.87 7.42 3.85
N GLY A 103 18.69 6.94 3.43
CA GLY A 103 17.71 7.72 2.67
C GLY A 103 18.11 7.97 1.21
N LYS A 104 19.15 7.32 0.70
CA LYS A 104 19.60 7.43 -0.70
C LYS A 104 18.82 6.46 -1.59
N LEU A 105 17.51 6.68 -1.68
CA LEU A 105 16.54 5.73 -2.26
C LEU A 105 16.88 5.35 -3.72
N ASP A 106 17.26 6.32 -4.57
CA ASP A 106 17.66 6.04 -5.96
C ASP A 106 18.86 5.08 -6.07
N GLN A 107 19.87 5.27 -5.22
CA GLN A 107 21.07 4.43 -5.21
C GLN A 107 20.76 3.04 -4.64
N ALA A 108 19.94 2.99 -3.58
CA ALA A 108 19.47 1.74 -2.99
C ALA A 108 18.70 0.90 -4.01
N GLN A 109 17.78 1.54 -4.75
CA GLN A 109 17.02 0.88 -5.81
C GLN A 109 17.94 0.31 -6.88
N LYS A 110 18.97 1.05 -7.30
CA LYS A 110 19.94 0.58 -8.31
C LYS A 110 20.66 -0.69 -7.87
N GLU A 111 21.16 -0.75 -6.64
CA GLU A 111 21.86 -1.94 -6.12
C GLU A 111 20.89 -3.12 -5.93
N LEU A 112 19.68 -2.88 -5.42
CA LEU A 112 18.67 -3.93 -5.26
C LEU A 112 18.17 -4.48 -6.60
N VAL A 113 18.01 -3.64 -7.62
CA VAL A 113 17.70 -4.12 -8.99
C VAL A 113 18.84 -4.97 -9.55
N ALA A 114 20.09 -4.60 -9.31
CA ALA A 114 21.23 -5.40 -9.73
C ALA A 114 21.28 -6.75 -8.99
N ALA A 115 20.98 -6.79 -7.68
CA ALA A 115 20.83 -8.04 -6.93
C ALA A 115 19.69 -8.91 -7.48
N LEU A 116 18.53 -8.31 -7.80
CA LEU A 116 17.39 -9.02 -8.36
C LEU A 116 17.68 -9.59 -9.75
N ASN A 117 18.48 -8.92 -10.58
CA ASN A 117 18.87 -9.43 -11.88
C ASN A 117 19.77 -10.68 -11.79
N LEU A 118 20.55 -10.81 -10.70
CA LEU A 118 21.39 -11.97 -10.43
C LEU A 118 20.59 -13.12 -9.79
N GLN A 119 19.55 -12.81 -9.02
CA GLN A 119 18.67 -13.76 -8.33
C GLN A 119 17.19 -13.35 -8.52
N PRO A 120 16.58 -13.64 -9.69
CA PRO A 120 15.23 -13.17 -10.02
C PRO A 120 14.11 -13.65 -9.09
N GLU A 121 14.32 -14.80 -8.44
CA GLU A 121 13.42 -15.39 -7.46
C GLU A 121 13.47 -14.69 -6.10
N ALA A 122 14.53 -13.93 -5.79
CA ALA A 122 14.80 -13.39 -4.46
C ALA A 122 13.67 -12.52 -3.89
N LYS A 123 12.85 -13.13 -3.03
CA LYS A 123 11.72 -12.47 -2.37
C LYS A 123 12.19 -11.31 -1.49
N CYS A 124 13.26 -11.49 -0.71
CA CYS A 124 13.78 -10.44 0.15
C CYS A 124 14.12 -9.16 -0.64
N VAL A 125 14.68 -9.29 -1.85
CA VAL A 125 15.02 -8.14 -2.71
C VAL A 125 13.76 -7.44 -3.21
N LYS A 126 12.74 -8.20 -3.64
CA LYS A 126 11.46 -7.66 -4.11
C LYS A 126 10.73 -6.86 -3.02
N ASP A 127 10.68 -7.42 -1.81
CA ASP A 127 10.05 -6.76 -0.66
C ASP A 127 10.71 -5.40 -0.37
N GLN A 128 12.04 -5.33 -0.47
CA GLN A 128 12.80 -4.08 -0.25
C GLN A 128 12.57 -3.05 -1.35
N LEU A 129 12.40 -3.48 -2.61
CA LEU A 129 12.07 -2.58 -3.72
C LEU A 129 10.66 -2.00 -3.59
N ILE A 130 9.69 -2.79 -3.10
CA ILE A 130 8.33 -2.32 -2.78
C ILE A 130 8.40 -1.26 -1.69
N GLU A 131 9.13 -1.53 -0.60
CA GLU A 131 9.28 -0.58 0.51
C GLU A 131 9.91 0.75 0.04
N ILE A 132 10.90 0.71 -0.85
CA ILE A 132 11.49 1.92 -1.45
C ILE A 132 10.43 2.70 -2.25
N ALA A 133 9.66 2.02 -3.09
CA ALA A 133 8.61 2.67 -3.88
C ALA A 133 7.55 3.35 -3.00
N ASP A 134 7.15 2.71 -1.91
CA ASP A 134 6.20 3.27 -0.94
C ASP A 134 6.77 4.52 -0.25
N ARG A 135 8.06 4.49 0.13
CA ARG A 135 8.73 5.65 0.72
C ARG A 135 8.83 6.82 -0.25
N GLU A 136 9.17 6.56 -1.51
CA GLU A 136 9.20 7.59 -2.55
C GLU A 136 7.82 8.20 -2.80
N ALA A 137 6.77 7.38 -2.85
CA ALA A 137 5.40 7.85 -3.00
C ALA A 137 5.01 8.77 -1.84
N LYS A 138 5.30 8.35 -0.60
CA LYS A 138 5.03 9.14 0.61
C LYS A 138 5.75 10.48 0.62
N GLU A 139 7.04 10.52 0.25
CA GLU A 139 7.80 11.78 0.17
C GLU A 139 7.26 12.70 -0.94
N ARG A 140 6.87 12.15 -2.10
CA ARG A 140 6.22 12.94 -3.16
C ARG A 140 4.90 13.56 -2.70
N THR A 141 4.05 12.79 -2.03
CA THR A 141 2.78 13.30 -1.47
C THR A 141 3.04 14.41 -0.45
N LYS A 142 4.04 14.25 0.43
CA LYS A 142 4.41 15.27 1.41
C LYS A 142 4.85 16.58 0.75
N THR A 143 5.66 16.51 -0.32
CA THR A 143 6.07 17.70 -1.08
C THR A 143 4.87 18.37 -1.76
N LEU A 144 4.00 17.59 -2.41
CA LEU A 144 2.79 18.14 -3.06
C LEU A 144 1.87 18.85 -2.06
N VAL A 145 1.65 18.27 -0.87
CA VAL A 145 0.85 18.90 0.19
C VAL A 145 1.48 20.21 0.66
N ASN A 146 2.80 20.26 0.81
CA ASN A 146 3.50 21.49 1.17
C ASN A 146 3.38 22.57 0.09
N ASP A 147 3.58 22.19 -1.17
CA ASP A 147 3.45 23.12 -2.31
C ASP A 147 2.01 23.68 -2.39
N LEU A 148 0.99 22.84 -2.23
CA LEU A 148 -0.41 23.27 -2.20
C LEU A 148 -0.70 24.24 -1.04
N ASN A 149 -0.18 23.96 0.16
CA ASN A 149 -0.35 24.85 1.31
C ASN A 149 0.29 26.22 1.07
N THR A 150 1.44 26.30 0.39
CA THR A 150 2.04 27.59 0.04
C THR A 150 1.16 28.37 -0.94
N ILE A 151 0.53 27.73 -1.91
CA ILE A 151 -0.35 28.39 -2.89
C ILE A 151 -1.60 28.95 -2.21
N VAL A 152 -2.23 28.19 -1.29
CA VAL A 152 -3.44 28.63 -0.57
C VAL A 152 -3.17 29.85 0.31
N ILE A 153 -2.00 29.89 0.96
CA ILE A 153 -1.62 31.05 1.80
C ILE A 153 -1.42 32.31 0.96
N HIS A 154 -0.83 32.22 -0.23
CA HIS A 154 -0.68 33.37 -1.13
C HIS A 154 -2.00 33.79 -1.80
N GLY A 155 -2.94 32.87 -2.01
CA GLY A 155 -4.26 33.16 -2.57
C GLY A 155 -5.19 33.93 -1.62
N ASN A 156 -5.07 33.73 -0.30
CA ASN A 156 -5.92 34.39 0.68
C ASN A 156 -5.48 35.82 1.04
N SER A 157 -4.30 36.28 0.60
CA SER A 157 -3.85 37.65 0.87
C SER A 157 -4.40 38.69 -0.11
N THR A 158 -5.25 38.30 -1.08
CA THR A 158 -5.76 39.19 -2.15
C THR A 158 -7.29 39.25 -2.22
N GLY A 159 -7.97 39.45 -1.08
CA GLY A 159 -9.16 40.32 -1.05
C GLY A 159 -10.56 39.73 -1.28
N LYS A 160 -11.47 40.10 -0.35
CA LYS A 160 -12.91 40.36 -0.48
C LYS A 160 -13.63 39.82 -1.74
N THR A 161 -14.38 38.72 -1.62
CA THR A 161 -15.64 38.52 -2.40
C THR A 161 -16.66 37.63 -1.67
N SER A 162 -17.92 37.86 -2.05
CA SER A 162 -19.22 37.38 -1.53
C SER A 162 -19.44 35.85 -1.53
N PRO A 163 -20.29 35.28 -0.65
CA PRO A 163 -20.51 33.84 -0.59
C PRO A 163 -21.36 33.31 -1.77
N GLN A 164 -20.70 32.62 -2.70
CA GLN A 164 -21.38 31.76 -3.69
C GLN A 164 -21.35 30.28 -3.27
N LYS A 165 -22.42 29.57 -3.63
CA LYS A 165 -22.67 28.15 -3.37
C LYS A 165 -21.60 27.29 -4.08
N PRO A 166 -20.94 26.32 -3.43
CA PRO A 166 -19.90 25.52 -4.06
C PRO A 166 -20.52 24.56 -5.08
N SER A 167 -20.15 24.73 -6.35
CA SER A 167 -20.24 23.72 -7.40
C SER A 167 -18.83 23.27 -7.72
N ILE A 168 -18.51 22.00 -7.48
CA ILE A 168 -17.23 21.42 -7.90
C ILE A 168 -17.35 21.14 -9.40
N SER A 169 -16.67 21.93 -10.24
CA SER A 169 -16.39 21.55 -11.63
C SER A 169 -15.30 20.47 -11.62
N ILE A 170 -15.56 19.36 -12.30
CA ILE A 170 -14.67 18.19 -12.42
C ILE A 170 -13.61 18.42 -13.53
N ASP A 171 -13.42 19.65 -14.02
CA ASP A 171 -12.55 19.91 -15.18
C ASP A 171 -11.04 19.75 -14.90
N LYS A 172 -10.62 19.48 -13.66
CA LYS A 172 -9.19 19.37 -13.28
C LYS A 172 -8.70 17.96 -12.91
N ALA A 173 -9.55 16.93 -12.89
CA ALA A 173 -9.15 15.55 -12.56
C ALA A 173 -8.54 14.76 -13.74
N ASN A 174 -7.90 15.44 -14.71
CA ASN A 174 -7.48 14.83 -15.98
C ASN A 174 -6.05 14.23 -15.98
N SER A 175 -5.39 14.07 -14.84
CA SER A 175 -4.07 13.41 -14.79
C SER A 175 -4.12 12.09 -14.02
N ILE A 176 -4.83 11.11 -14.55
CA ILE A 176 -4.77 9.72 -14.08
C ILE A 176 -3.47 9.10 -14.62
N ARG A 177 -2.64 8.53 -13.73
CA ARG A 177 -1.36 7.92 -14.08
C ARG A 177 -1.48 6.41 -14.04
N LEU A 178 -1.48 5.76 -15.21
CA LEU A 178 -1.39 4.30 -15.31
C LEU A 178 -0.01 3.82 -14.87
N VAL A 179 0.06 3.04 -13.80
CA VAL A 179 1.28 2.33 -13.39
C VAL A 179 1.40 1.03 -14.20
N ARG A 180 2.54 0.83 -14.87
CA ARG A 180 2.79 -0.39 -15.67
C ARG A 180 3.19 -1.57 -14.78
N PRO A 181 2.81 -2.82 -15.13
CA PRO A 181 3.48 -3.99 -14.59
C PRO A 181 4.92 -4.09 -15.11
N TYR A 182 5.86 -4.49 -14.25
CA TYR A 182 7.18 -4.94 -14.65
C TYR A 182 7.03 -6.19 -15.53
N SER A 183 7.25 -6.03 -16.84
CA SER A 183 7.39 -7.13 -17.79
C SER A 183 8.66 -6.87 -18.60
N SER A 184 9.63 -7.77 -18.46
CA SER A 184 10.91 -7.76 -19.12
C SER A 184 10.76 -8.05 -20.62
N SER A 185 10.54 -7.01 -21.42
CA SER A 185 11.04 -6.91 -22.81
C SER A 185 10.56 -5.61 -23.44
N SER A 186 11.52 -4.85 -23.96
CA SER A 186 11.44 -3.73 -24.92
C SER A 186 10.04 -3.34 -25.42
N LEU A 187 9.62 -2.08 -25.21
CA LEU A 187 8.80 -1.30 -26.15
C LEU A 187 8.62 0.17 -25.71
N THR A 188 8.50 1.02 -26.73
CA THR A 188 8.46 2.48 -26.81
C THR A 188 7.47 3.18 -25.86
N ARG A 189 7.79 4.43 -25.47
CA ARG A 189 6.90 5.31 -24.68
C ARG A 189 5.59 5.59 -25.45
N PRO A 190 4.39 5.33 -24.90
CA PRO A 190 3.17 5.89 -25.43
C PRO A 190 3.10 7.39 -25.08
N SER A 191 2.41 8.15 -25.94
CA SER A 191 2.19 9.58 -25.79
C SER A 191 1.35 9.90 -24.55
N LYS A 192 1.43 11.15 -24.10
CA LYS A 192 1.04 11.65 -22.78
C LYS A 192 -0.48 11.78 -22.53
N ASP A 193 -1.34 11.37 -23.46
CA ASP A 193 -2.69 11.96 -23.58
C ASP A 193 -3.90 11.03 -23.55
N TYR A 194 -3.80 9.77 -23.11
CA TYR A 194 -5.01 8.94 -22.97
C TYR A 194 -5.01 8.11 -21.71
N SER A 195 -5.82 8.52 -20.75
CA SER A 195 -6.34 7.62 -19.72
C SER A 195 -7.53 6.87 -20.32
N PRO A 196 -7.42 5.56 -20.58
CA PRO A 196 -8.43 4.75 -21.28
C PRO A 196 -9.71 4.51 -20.48
N LEU A 197 -9.75 4.94 -19.23
CA LEU A 197 -10.85 4.75 -18.30
C LEU A 197 -11.37 6.13 -17.90
N ARG A 198 -12.67 6.36 -18.07
CA ARG A 198 -13.33 7.61 -17.74
C ARG A 198 -14.37 7.41 -16.66
N ILE A 199 -14.29 8.23 -15.61
CA ILE A 199 -15.32 8.29 -14.57
C ILE A 199 -16.50 9.08 -15.14
N LEU A 200 -17.68 8.48 -15.18
CA LEU A 200 -18.89 9.12 -15.70
C LEU A 200 -19.67 9.83 -14.58
N ALA A 201 -19.73 9.20 -13.40
CA ALA A 201 -20.46 9.70 -12.24
C ALA A 201 -19.86 9.14 -10.95
N ILE A 202 -19.89 9.94 -9.89
CA ILE A 202 -19.61 9.52 -8.50
C ILE A 202 -20.67 10.15 -7.62
N ASP A 203 -21.38 9.31 -6.89
CA ASP A 203 -22.31 9.68 -5.83
C ASP A 203 -21.83 9.08 -4.50
N TRP A 204 -22.18 9.74 -3.40
CA TRP A 204 -21.96 9.19 -2.07
C TRP A 204 -23.17 9.39 -1.18
N THR A 205 -23.46 8.38 -0.37
CA THR A 205 -24.57 8.40 0.58
C THR A 205 -24.05 7.98 1.95
N PRO A 206 -24.23 8.79 3.01
CA PRO A 206 -23.95 8.33 4.36
C PRO A 206 -24.86 7.14 4.70
N THR A 207 -24.32 6.07 5.27
CA THR A 207 -25.07 4.84 5.53
C THR A 207 -26.15 5.01 6.59
N GLY A 208 -26.10 6.08 7.39
CA GLY A 208 -27.02 6.33 8.51
C GLY A 208 -26.83 5.39 9.71
N GLU A 209 -26.27 4.20 9.49
CA GLU A 209 -25.92 3.25 10.52
C GLU A 209 -24.59 3.62 11.19
N LYS A 210 -24.67 4.06 12.44
CA LYS A 210 -23.52 4.10 13.34
C LYS A 210 -23.30 2.70 13.91
N LYS A 211 -22.51 1.87 13.25
CA LYS A 211 -22.03 0.62 13.85
C LYS A 211 -20.69 0.90 14.53
N TYR A 212 -20.61 0.63 15.84
CA TYR A 212 -19.40 0.89 16.64
C TYR A 212 -18.92 2.36 16.67
N GLY A 213 -19.84 3.33 16.51
CA GLY A 213 -19.49 4.75 16.50
C GLY A 213 -18.87 5.24 15.17
N GLN A 214 -18.70 4.38 14.18
CA GLN A 214 -18.17 4.74 12.87
C GLN A 214 -19.25 5.39 11.99
N LEU A 215 -18.87 6.41 11.24
CA LEU A 215 -19.69 6.92 10.15
C LEU A 215 -19.25 6.22 8.85
N GLY A 216 -20.13 5.40 8.28
CA GLY A 216 -19.94 4.80 6.98
C GLY A 216 -20.44 5.71 5.86
N TYR A 217 -19.70 5.77 4.76
CA TYR A 217 -20.16 6.33 3.49
C TYR A 217 -20.17 5.23 2.45
N VAL A 218 -21.29 5.07 1.77
CA VAL A 218 -21.33 4.29 0.53
C VAL A 218 -20.99 5.23 -0.60
N ILE A 219 -19.91 4.93 -1.32
CA ILE A 219 -19.56 5.60 -2.57
C ILE A 219 -19.98 4.68 -3.69
N GLN A 220 -20.66 5.23 -4.68
CA GLN A 220 -21.09 4.50 -5.86
C GLN A 220 -20.81 5.35 -7.10
N GLY A 221 -20.51 4.72 -8.22
CA GLY A 221 -20.22 5.44 -9.43
C GLY A 221 -20.10 4.54 -10.64
N GLN A 222 -19.78 5.17 -11.77
CA GLN A 222 -19.69 4.52 -13.06
C GLN A 222 -18.33 4.77 -13.70
N LEU A 223 -17.61 3.70 -14.04
CA LEU A 223 -16.35 3.76 -14.75
C LEU A 223 -16.51 3.15 -16.14
N ARG A 224 -16.22 3.91 -17.20
CA ARG A 224 -16.31 3.45 -18.58
C ARG A 224 -14.95 3.20 -19.19
N ASN A 225 -14.79 2.09 -19.89
CA ASN A 225 -13.62 1.85 -20.73
C ASN A 225 -13.80 2.48 -22.11
N GLU A 226 -13.08 3.57 -22.36
CA GLU A 226 -13.05 4.27 -23.64
C GLU A 226 -11.92 3.76 -24.56
N SER A 227 -11.12 2.77 -24.13
CA SER A 227 -10.13 2.15 -25.00
C SER A 227 -10.71 1.07 -25.91
N SER A 228 -9.93 0.74 -26.93
CA SER A 228 -10.16 -0.40 -27.81
C SER A 228 -9.81 -1.76 -27.18
N ASN A 229 -9.26 -1.81 -25.96
CA ASN A 229 -8.78 -3.05 -25.34
C ASN A 229 -9.65 -3.45 -24.14
N ARG A 230 -9.78 -4.76 -23.88
CA ARG A 230 -10.37 -5.26 -22.64
C ARG A 230 -9.36 -5.14 -21.50
N PHE A 231 -9.84 -4.78 -20.31
CA PHE A 231 -9.12 -4.96 -19.06
C PHE A 231 -9.69 -6.18 -18.35
N ASP A 232 -8.85 -7.05 -17.79
CA ASP A 232 -9.31 -8.25 -17.08
C ASP A 232 -9.40 -7.99 -15.57
N TYR A 233 -8.71 -6.95 -15.11
CA TYR A 233 -8.73 -6.48 -13.74
C TYR A 233 -8.78 -4.96 -13.75
N VAL A 234 -9.63 -4.37 -12.93
CA VAL A 234 -9.64 -2.93 -12.65
C VAL A 234 -9.71 -2.74 -11.13
N SER A 235 -8.76 -2.02 -10.54
CA SER A 235 -8.81 -1.55 -9.16
C SER A 235 -8.92 -0.02 -9.16
N LEU A 236 -9.81 0.49 -8.33
CA LEU A 236 -10.09 1.90 -8.14
C LEU A 236 -9.85 2.26 -6.68
N THR A 237 -8.87 3.11 -6.43
CA THR A 237 -8.61 3.67 -5.09
C THR A 237 -9.28 5.03 -4.98
N ILE A 238 -10.18 5.15 -4.01
CA ILE A 238 -10.90 6.39 -3.71
C ILE A 238 -10.41 6.91 -2.38
N SER A 239 -9.95 8.15 -2.36
CA SER A 239 -9.40 8.80 -1.18
C SER A 239 -10.32 9.94 -0.74
N ILE A 240 -10.68 9.93 0.55
CA ILE A 240 -11.40 11.04 1.18
C ILE A 240 -10.40 11.88 1.97
N TYR A 241 -10.41 13.18 1.72
CA TYR A 241 -9.70 14.18 2.52
C TYR A 241 -10.71 14.98 3.33
N GLY A 242 -10.49 15.10 4.65
CA GLY A 242 -11.37 15.86 5.55
C GLY A 242 -10.65 16.52 6.73
N PRO A 243 -11.25 17.56 7.34
CA PRO A 243 -10.76 18.17 8.58
C PRO A 243 -10.94 17.24 9.80
N PRO A 244 -10.09 17.37 10.85
CA PRO A 244 -8.92 18.25 10.93
C PRO A 244 -7.80 17.75 10.00
N ALA A 245 -7.21 18.70 9.26
CA ALA A 245 -6.45 18.47 8.04
C ALA A 245 -5.39 17.35 8.13
N GLY A 246 -5.45 16.40 7.18
CA GLY A 246 -4.38 15.43 6.92
C GLY A 246 -4.80 13.96 7.00
N HIS A 247 -6.02 13.65 7.43
CA HIS A 247 -6.52 12.28 7.40
C HIS A 247 -6.96 11.91 5.98
N LYS A 248 -6.15 11.08 5.32
CA LYS A 248 -6.47 10.39 4.08
C LYS A 248 -7.08 9.04 4.43
N ILE A 249 -8.28 8.78 3.92
CA ILE A 249 -8.94 7.48 4.08
C ILE A 249 -9.11 6.89 2.70
N ASP A 250 -8.47 5.75 2.49
CA ASP A 250 -8.48 5.03 1.23
C ASP A 250 -9.47 3.90 1.25
N SER A 251 -10.19 3.74 0.15
CA SER A 251 -11.00 2.57 -0.12
C SER A 251 -10.65 2.06 -1.50
N GLU A 252 -10.36 0.76 -1.58
CA GLU A 252 -10.11 0.08 -2.83
C GLU A 252 -11.38 -0.65 -3.26
N VAL A 253 -11.82 -0.40 -4.49
CA VAL A 253 -12.91 -1.14 -5.14
C VAL A 253 -12.34 -1.90 -6.33
N ILE A 254 -12.62 -3.19 -6.41
CA ILE A 254 -11.99 -4.09 -7.39
C ILE A 254 -13.07 -4.70 -8.29
N ASN A 255 -12.80 -4.69 -9.59
CA ASN A 255 -13.51 -5.45 -10.62
C ASN A 255 -12.62 -6.58 -11.15
N THR A 256 -13.02 -7.82 -10.87
CA THR A 256 -12.36 -9.03 -11.36
C THR A 256 -13.05 -9.67 -12.57
N GLU A 257 -14.21 -9.17 -13.00
CA GLU A 257 -14.95 -9.66 -14.18
C GLU A 257 -14.37 -9.10 -15.50
N GLY A 258 -13.52 -8.08 -15.36
CA GLY A 258 -12.94 -7.33 -16.45
C GLY A 258 -13.90 -6.30 -17.04
N LEU A 259 -13.34 -5.35 -17.79
CA LEU A 259 -14.05 -4.23 -18.39
C LEU A 259 -13.75 -4.16 -19.89
N ALA A 260 -14.69 -4.64 -20.71
CA ALA A 260 -14.58 -4.64 -22.17
C ALA A 260 -14.68 -3.22 -22.77
N PRO A 261 -14.16 -3.01 -24.00
CA PRO A 261 -14.28 -1.73 -24.71
C PRO A 261 -15.72 -1.19 -24.75
N GLY A 262 -15.88 0.10 -24.44
CA GLY A 262 -17.14 0.81 -24.44
C GLY A 262 -18.10 0.47 -23.30
N LYS A 263 -17.80 -0.55 -22.48
CA LYS A 263 -18.61 -0.96 -21.33
C LYS A 263 -18.36 -0.10 -20.10
N THR A 264 -19.37 -0.06 -19.26
CA THR A 264 -19.36 0.64 -17.98
C THR A 264 -19.37 -0.39 -16.85
N TRP A 265 -18.62 -0.09 -15.80
CA TRP A 265 -18.66 -0.80 -14.52
C TRP A 265 -19.29 0.11 -13.47
N ASP A 266 -20.40 -0.36 -12.90
CA ASP A 266 -21.01 0.24 -11.72
C ASP A 266 -20.25 -0.26 -10.49
N PHE A 267 -19.56 0.65 -9.80
CA PHE A 267 -18.80 0.30 -8.60
C PHE A 267 -19.54 0.77 -7.34
N ARG A 268 -19.33 0.05 -6.24
CA ARG A 268 -19.83 0.42 -4.91
C ARG A 268 -18.79 0.08 -3.86
N GLY A 269 -18.29 1.10 -3.16
CA GLY A 269 -17.33 0.99 -2.07
C GLY A 269 -17.94 1.46 -0.75
N LEU A 270 -17.49 0.88 0.36
CA LEU A 270 -17.80 1.36 1.71
C LEU A 270 -16.54 2.02 2.28
N ILE A 271 -16.66 3.29 2.66
CA ILE A 271 -15.61 4.01 3.37
C ILE A 271 -16.04 4.17 4.82
N SER A 272 -15.25 3.64 5.73
CA SER A 272 -15.49 3.75 7.17
C SER A 272 -14.54 4.77 7.76
N ILE A 273 -15.08 5.86 8.30
CA ILE A 273 -14.27 6.89 8.95
C ILE A 273 -14.16 6.57 10.43
N TRP A 274 -12.92 6.36 10.89
CA TRP A 274 -12.57 6.30 12.29
C TRP A 274 -12.31 7.73 12.77
N SER A 275 -13.33 8.38 13.32
CA SER A 275 -13.14 9.62 14.05
C SER A 275 -13.93 9.58 15.34
N ASP A 276 -13.46 10.31 16.35
CA ASP A 276 -14.34 10.77 17.42
C ASP A 276 -15.57 11.45 16.80
N PRO A 277 -16.76 11.38 17.44
CA PRO A 277 -17.98 11.92 16.88
C PRO A 277 -17.77 13.38 16.51
N LEU A 278 -17.75 13.66 15.20
CA LEU A 278 -17.66 15.03 14.69
C LEU A 278 -18.81 15.83 15.31
N PRO A 279 -18.55 17.06 15.80
CA PRO A 279 -19.57 17.85 16.46
C PRO A 279 -20.78 17.97 15.54
N ALA A 280 -21.96 17.71 16.11
CA ALA A 280 -23.23 17.69 15.39
C ALA A 280 -23.57 19.11 14.89
N GLY A 281 -22.98 19.49 13.75
CA GLY A 281 -23.13 20.81 13.16
C GLY A 281 -22.31 20.93 11.88
N ASN A 282 -22.98 20.85 10.73
CA ASN A 282 -22.48 21.27 9.40
C ASN A 282 -21.23 20.60 8.82
N VAL A 283 -20.98 19.32 9.09
CA VAL A 283 -19.92 18.52 8.40
C VAL A 283 -20.24 18.26 6.90
N ARG A 284 -21.37 18.73 6.38
CA ARG A 284 -21.79 18.46 4.99
C ARG A 284 -20.94 19.17 3.90
N LYS A 285 -19.97 20.02 4.25
CA LYS A 285 -19.42 21.00 3.29
C LYS A 285 -17.95 20.88 2.90
N GLU A 286 -17.14 19.99 3.49
CA GLU A 286 -15.67 20.08 3.31
C GLU A 286 -14.95 18.74 3.07
N PHE A 287 -15.63 17.67 2.64
CA PHE A 287 -14.91 16.50 2.14
C PHE A 287 -14.59 16.67 0.66
N GLN A 288 -13.30 16.57 0.32
CA GLN A 288 -12.85 16.45 -1.06
C GLN A 288 -12.62 14.97 -1.35
N PHE A 289 -13.18 14.52 -2.47
CA PHE A 289 -13.00 13.17 -2.98
C PHE A 289 -12.05 13.25 -4.16
N GLU A 290 -10.99 12.47 -4.10
CA GLU A 290 -10.06 12.32 -5.20
C GLU A 290 -10.01 10.85 -5.61
N VAL A 291 -9.94 10.61 -6.91
CA VAL A 291 -9.58 9.29 -7.43
C VAL A 291 -8.09 9.30 -7.60
N ASP A 292 -7.42 8.65 -6.66
CA ASP A 292 -5.97 8.67 -6.54
C ASP A 292 -5.31 7.75 -7.58
N GLU A 293 -5.85 6.55 -7.76
CA GLU A 293 -5.29 5.56 -8.67
C GLU A 293 -6.36 4.70 -9.32
N ILE A 294 -6.19 4.46 -10.62
CA ILE A 294 -6.91 3.44 -11.37
C ILE A 294 -5.88 2.47 -11.92
N TYR A 295 -5.83 1.28 -11.34
CA TYR A 295 -4.99 0.20 -11.83
C TYR A 295 -5.82 -0.69 -12.75
N ALA A 296 -5.31 -0.98 -13.95
CA ALA A 296 -5.97 -1.92 -14.85
C ALA A 296 -4.95 -2.84 -15.51
N SER A 297 -5.16 -4.15 -15.40
CA SER A 297 -4.28 -5.15 -16.00
C SER A 297 -4.95 -5.87 -17.16
N ARG A 298 -4.12 -6.30 -18.10
CA ARG A 298 -4.50 -7.18 -19.21
C ARG A 298 -3.90 -8.54 -18.93
N SER A 299 -4.70 -9.59 -19.04
CA SER A 299 -4.17 -10.91 -19.26
C SER A 299 -3.68 -10.96 -20.71
N VAL A 300 -2.37 -11.15 -20.90
CA VAL A 300 -1.85 -11.58 -22.19
C VAL A 300 -2.20 -13.06 -22.30
N ILE A 301 -3.42 -13.37 -22.70
CA ILE A 301 -3.74 -14.72 -23.15
C ILE A 301 -2.98 -14.88 -24.46
N GLN A 302 -1.80 -15.52 -24.42
CA GLN A 302 -1.20 -16.07 -25.62
C GLN A 302 -2.25 -17.01 -26.21
N SER A 303 -2.83 -16.61 -27.34
CA SER A 303 -3.73 -17.47 -28.10
C SER A 303 -3.02 -18.82 -28.30
N PRO A 304 -3.65 -19.97 -27.99
CA PRO A 304 -3.05 -21.25 -28.32
C PRO A 304 -2.85 -21.23 -29.84
N GLY A 305 -1.58 -21.33 -30.25
CA GLY A 305 -1.18 -21.22 -31.64
C GLY A 305 -1.97 -22.22 -32.49
N THR A 306 -2.73 -21.69 -33.45
CA THR A 306 -3.33 -22.49 -34.52
C THR A 306 -2.19 -23.18 -35.27
N ALA A 307 -2.06 -24.49 -35.10
CA ALA A 307 -1.20 -25.30 -35.95
C ALA A 307 -1.75 -25.26 -37.38
N VAL A 308 -1.10 -24.49 -38.24
CA VAL A 308 -1.33 -24.57 -39.68
C VAL A 308 -0.60 -25.80 -40.19
N ILE A 309 -1.34 -26.89 -40.42
CA ILE A 309 -0.85 -28.01 -41.22
C ILE A 309 -0.86 -27.54 -42.67
N VAL A 310 0.33 -27.30 -43.22
CA VAL A 310 0.52 -27.16 -44.66
C VAL A 310 0.56 -28.58 -45.24
N ARG A 311 -0.34 -28.88 -46.17
CA ARG A 311 -0.17 -29.91 -47.19
C ARG A 311 0.12 -29.24 -48.51
#